data_AF-A0AA35LBR3-F1
#
_entry.id   AF-A0AA35LBR3-F1
#
_cell.length_a   1.000
_cell.length_b   1.000
_cell.length_c   1.000
_cell.angle_alpha   90.00
_cell.angle_beta   90.00
_cell.angle_gamma   90.00
#
_symmetry.space_group_name_H-M   'P 1'
#
loop_
_entity.id
_entity.type
_entity.pdbx_description
1 polymer ?
#
loop_
_entity_poly.entity_id
_entity_poly.type
_entity_poly.pdbx_seq_one_letter_code
_entity_poly.pdbx_strand_id
1 'polypeptide(L)'
;MVPKTEMDPMQKNTHILVGVTGSVAALKLPILVSELLKIPGLWKKREDPVLHIDLRRWADLLLVAPLDANTLAKMASGLCDNLLTCVIRAWDLSKPLLFCPAMNTAMWEHPITAQQVDQLKSFGYVEIPCIVKKLICGDEGRGAMAEVPTIVAKVKAILSERGLSAHS
;
A
#
# COMPACT_ATOMS: atom_id res chain seq x y z
N MET A 1 48.57 17.90 -3.44
CA MET A 1 47.74 16.76 -3.89
C MET A 1 46.47 16.77 -3.06
N VAL A 2 45.33 17.10 -3.66
CA VAL A 2 44.02 17.03 -3.01
C VAL A 2 43.58 15.56 -3.03
N PRO A 3 43.03 14.99 -1.94
CA PRO A 3 42.53 13.63 -1.97
C PRO A 3 41.35 13.57 -2.94
N LYS A 4 41.40 12.66 -3.91
CA LYS A 4 40.21 12.27 -4.66
C LYS A 4 39.25 11.63 -3.67
N THR A 5 38.16 12.31 -3.36
CA THR A 5 36.98 11.70 -2.74
C THR A 5 36.54 10.57 -3.65
N GLU A 6 36.72 9.33 -3.20
CA GLU A 6 36.10 8.17 -3.83
C GLU A 6 34.59 8.40 -3.80
N MET A 7 33.99 8.53 -4.98
CA MET A 7 32.54 8.59 -5.13
C MET A 7 31.98 7.23 -4.70
N ASP A 8 31.16 7.25 -3.65
CA ASP A 8 30.37 6.13 -3.16
C ASP A 8 29.61 5.46 -4.34
N PRO A 9 29.75 4.14 -4.56
CA PRO A 9 29.16 3.47 -5.71
C PRO A 9 27.63 3.61 -5.74
N MET A 10 27.14 4.52 -6.60
CA MET A 10 25.78 4.61 -7.15
C MET A 10 24.66 4.20 -6.18
N GLN A 11 24.40 5.08 -5.21
CA GLN A 11 23.31 5.01 -4.24
C GLN A 11 21.95 4.81 -4.94
N LYS A 12 21.33 3.64 -4.79
CA LYS A 12 20.02 3.33 -5.40
C LYS A 12 18.89 3.93 -4.55
N ASN A 13 18.08 4.80 -5.16
CA ASN A 13 16.84 5.26 -4.55
C ASN A 13 15.85 4.09 -4.42
N THR A 14 15.24 3.94 -3.25
CA THR A 14 14.13 2.98 -3.02
C THR A 14 12.80 3.68 -3.24
N HIS A 15 11.93 3.08 -4.04
CA HIS A 15 10.63 3.62 -4.39
C HIS A 15 9.50 2.85 -3.70
N ILE A 16 8.71 3.54 -2.87
CA ILE A 16 7.57 2.95 -2.17
C ILE A 16 6.29 3.48 -2.81
N LEU A 17 5.43 2.58 -3.28
CA LEU A 17 4.09 2.92 -3.75
C LEU A 17 3.08 2.72 -2.61
N VAL A 18 2.28 3.75 -2.34
CA VAL A 18 1.24 3.68 -1.29
C VAL A 18 -0.13 3.71 -1.94
N GLY A 19 -0.88 2.63 -1.75
CA GLY A 19 -2.30 2.54 -2.07
C GLY A 19 -3.16 2.86 -0.86
N VAL A 20 -4.20 3.67 -1.04
CA VAL A 20 -5.11 4.07 0.04
C VAL A 20 -6.53 3.68 -0.35
N THR A 21 -7.25 3.05 0.58
CA THR A 21 -8.65 2.63 0.40
C THR A 21 -9.50 3.11 1.59
N GLY A 22 -10.79 2.81 1.63
CA GLY A 22 -11.68 3.20 2.72
C GLY A 22 -12.58 4.39 2.38
N SER A 23 -13.76 4.40 2.98
CA SER A 23 -14.85 5.35 2.72
C SER A 23 -14.48 6.81 3.05
N VAL A 24 -13.60 7.08 4.01
CA VAL A 24 -13.16 8.46 4.35
C VAL A 24 -12.03 8.96 3.46
N ALA A 25 -11.11 8.08 3.03
CA ALA A 25 -10.06 8.43 2.06
C ALA A 25 -10.65 8.59 0.64
N ALA A 26 -11.64 7.76 0.28
CA ALA A 26 -12.39 7.83 -0.98
C ALA A 26 -13.21 9.12 -1.15
N LEU A 27 -13.59 9.82 -0.06
CA LEU A 27 -14.29 11.11 -0.14
C LEU A 27 -13.36 12.26 -0.54
N LYS A 28 -12.10 12.23 -0.09
CA LYS A 28 -11.10 13.27 -0.42
C LYS A 28 -10.31 12.95 -1.68
N LEU A 29 -10.27 11.69 -2.11
CA LEU A 29 -9.52 11.28 -3.29
C LEU A 29 -10.00 11.94 -4.60
N PRO A 30 -11.30 12.09 -4.89
CA PRO A 30 -11.76 12.84 -6.06
C PRO A 30 -11.34 14.32 -6.02
N ILE A 31 -11.33 14.94 -4.83
CA ILE A 31 -10.87 16.31 -4.64
C ILE A 31 -9.36 16.40 -4.89
N LEU A 32 -8.59 15.48 -4.31
CA LEU A 32 -7.14 15.41 -4.50
C LEU A 32 -6.77 15.16 -5.97
N VAL A 33 -7.43 14.22 -6.64
CA VAL A 33 -7.25 13.95 -8.08
C VAL A 33 -7.63 15.17 -8.91
N SER A 34 -8.73 15.86 -8.58
CA SER A 34 -9.12 17.11 -9.22
C SER A 34 -8.05 18.20 -9.07
N GLU A 35 -7.46 18.38 -7.88
CA GLU A 35 -6.37 19.35 -7.69
C GLU A 35 -5.08 18.94 -8.42
N LEU A 36 -4.75 17.65 -8.43
CA LEU A 36 -3.57 17.15 -9.14
C LEU A 36 -3.73 17.28 -10.66
N LEU A 37 -4.92 17.05 -11.22
CA LEU A 37 -5.20 17.25 -12.65
C LEU A 37 -5.06 18.70 -13.11
N LYS A 38 -5.11 19.68 -12.19
CA LYS A 38 -4.87 21.10 -12.50
C LYS A 38 -3.39 21.43 -12.67
N ILE A 39 -2.47 20.55 -12.27
CA ILE A 39 -1.02 20.77 -12.42
C ILE A 39 -0.64 20.53 -13.89
N PRO A 40 -0.23 21.56 -14.65
CA PRO A 40 0.12 21.41 -16.06
C PRO A 40 1.32 20.48 -16.23
N GLY A 41 1.17 19.46 -17.08
CA GLY A 41 2.23 18.48 -17.35
C GLY A 41 2.27 17.28 -16.41
N LEU A 42 1.41 17.22 -15.39
CA LEU A 42 1.28 16.03 -14.54
C LEU A 42 0.69 14.83 -15.31
N TRP A 43 -0.07 15.11 -16.37
CA TRP A 43 -0.65 14.12 -17.27
C TRP A 43 -0.47 14.59 -18.71
N LYS A 44 0.34 13.88 -19.50
CA LYS A 44 0.38 14.07 -20.96
C LYS A 44 -0.65 13.13 -21.60
N LYS A 45 -1.33 13.60 -22.64
CA LYS A 45 -2.29 12.78 -23.41
C LYS A 45 -1.52 11.85 -24.36
N ARG A 46 -1.76 10.54 -24.21
CA ARG A 46 -1.72 9.46 -25.22
C ARG A 46 -0.50 9.42 -26.16
N GLU A 47 0.58 8.87 -25.62
CA GLU A 47 1.15 7.56 -26.01
C GLU A 47 1.38 6.74 -24.72
N ASP A 48 0.44 6.85 -23.78
CA ASP A 48 0.72 6.66 -22.37
C ASP A 48 1.14 5.23 -22.06
N PRO A 49 2.33 5.01 -21.47
CA PRO A 49 2.68 3.70 -20.96
C PRO A 49 1.61 3.32 -19.93
N VAL A 50 1.25 2.04 -19.89
CA VAL A 50 0.09 1.55 -19.15
C VAL A 50 0.34 1.80 -17.67
N LEU A 51 -0.19 2.90 -17.12
CA LEU A 51 0.23 3.49 -15.83
C LEU A 51 0.37 2.47 -14.68
N HIS A 52 -0.53 1.49 -14.57
CA HIS A 52 -0.45 0.47 -13.54
C HIS A 52 0.77 -0.46 -13.68
N ILE A 53 1.21 -0.71 -14.92
CA ILE A 53 2.44 -1.44 -15.24
C ILE A 53 3.68 -0.60 -14.90
N ASP A 54 3.67 0.70 -15.18
CA ASP A 54 4.81 1.57 -14.86
C ASP A 54 4.97 1.77 -13.37
N LEU A 55 3.86 2.00 -12.65
CA LEU A 55 3.86 2.09 -11.19
C LEU A 55 4.40 0.81 -10.56
N ARG A 56 4.01 -0.36 -11.08
CA ARG A 56 4.50 -1.68 -10.63
C ARG A 56 5.98 -1.91 -10.94
N ARG A 57 6.47 -1.39 -12.06
CA ARG A 57 7.90 -1.45 -12.42
C ARG A 57 8.73 -0.52 -11.55
N TRP A 58 8.25 0.71 -11.34
CA TRP A 58 8.90 1.77 -10.59
C TRP A 58 9.06 1.44 -9.10
N ALA A 59 8.02 0.90 -8.47
CA ALA A 59 8.02 0.65 -7.04
C ALA A 59 8.83 -0.60 -6.67
N ASP A 60 9.63 -0.54 -5.61
CA ASP A 60 10.31 -1.68 -4.99
C ASP A 60 9.43 -2.38 -3.95
N LEU A 61 8.44 -1.66 -3.40
CA LEU A 61 7.47 -2.14 -2.41
C LEU A 61 6.10 -1.48 -2.63
N LEU A 62 5.02 -2.24 -2.42
CA LEU A 62 3.66 -1.71 -2.36
C LEU A 62 3.11 -1.83 -0.93
N LEU A 63 2.64 -0.72 -0.37
CA LEU A 63 1.92 -0.67 0.90
C LEU A 63 0.46 -0.25 0.65
N VAL A 64 -0.50 -1.05 1.10
CA VAL A 64 -1.93 -0.70 1.08
C VAL A 64 -2.39 -0.39 2.50
N ALA A 65 -2.56 0.89 2.85
CA ALA A 65 -2.90 1.32 4.20
C ALA A 65 -3.76 2.61 4.21
N PRO A 66 -5.01 2.57 4.73
CA PRO A 66 -5.73 1.36 5.14
C PRO A 66 -6.18 0.51 3.94
N LEU A 67 -6.37 -0.79 4.18
CA LEU A 67 -7.08 -1.74 3.32
C LEU A 67 -8.51 -1.96 3.86
N ASP A 68 -9.51 -1.45 3.16
CA ASP A 68 -10.91 -1.65 3.51
C ASP A 68 -11.43 -3.03 3.08
N ALA A 69 -12.59 -3.43 3.63
CA ALA A 69 -13.20 -4.73 3.33
C ALA A 69 -13.54 -4.92 1.84
N ASN A 70 -13.93 -3.85 1.15
CA ASN A 70 -14.27 -3.90 -0.28
C ASN A 70 -13.04 -4.19 -1.15
N THR A 71 -11.94 -3.49 -0.91
CA THR A 71 -10.71 -3.70 -1.66
C THR A 71 -10.06 -5.02 -1.28
N LEU A 72 -10.15 -5.44 -0.01
CA LEU A 72 -9.76 -6.79 0.41
C LEU A 72 -10.49 -7.87 -0.41
N ALA A 73 -11.82 -7.75 -0.55
CA ALA A 73 -12.61 -8.67 -1.35
C ALA A 73 -12.23 -8.65 -2.84
N LYS A 74 -11.96 -7.46 -3.40
CA LYS A 74 -11.50 -7.31 -4.79
C LYS A 74 -10.13 -7.96 -5.01
N MET A 75 -9.18 -7.73 -4.10
CA MET A 75 -7.84 -8.32 -4.16
C MET A 75 -7.91 -9.85 -4.10
N ALA A 76 -8.68 -10.39 -3.15
CA ALA A 76 -8.87 -11.82 -2.96
C ALA A 76 -9.52 -12.49 -4.18
N SER A 77 -10.46 -11.80 -4.84
CA SER A 77 -11.19 -12.30 -6.01
C SER A 77 -10.51 -12.00 -7.36
N GLY A 78 -9.38 -11.27 -7.35
CA GLY A 78 -8.66 -10.90 -8.56
C GLY A 78 -9.35 -9.83 -9.41
N LEU A 79 -10.25 -9.02 -8.85
CA LEU A 79 -10.89 -7.91 -9.54
C LEU A 79 -9.89 -6.76 -9.75
N CYS A 80 -9.94 -6.11 -10.92
CA CYS A 80 -9.05 -5.03 -11.32
C CYS A 80 -9.84 -3.90 -12.04
N ASP A 81 -10.69 -3.21 -11.29
CA ASP A 81 -11.64 -2.23 -11.81
C ASP A 81 -11.23 -0.76 -11.58
N ASN A 82 -10.09 -0.54 -10.92
CA ASN A 82 -9.52 0.77 -10.66
C ASN A 82 -7.99 0.69 -10.65
N LEU A 83 -7.32 1.84 -10.67
CA LEU A 83 -5.86 1.90 -10.77
C LEU A 83 -5.14 1.04 -9.72
N LEU A 84 -5.52 1.13 -8.44
CA LEU A 84 -4.89 0.38 -7.35
C LEU A 84 -5.05 -1.13 -7.55
N THR A 85 -6.28 -1.58 -7.82
CA THR A 85 -6.55 -3.01 -8.03
C THR A 85 -5.90 -3.55 -9.31
N CYS A 86 -5.75 -2.74 -10.36
CA CYS A 86 -4.94 -3.08 -11.54
C CYS A 86 -3.45 -3.24 -11.21
N VAL A 87 -2.87 -2.32 -10.41
CA VAL A 87 -1.46 -2.43 -9.96
C VAL A 87 -1.26 -3.71 -9.15
N ILE A 88 -2.15 -3.99 -8.18
CA ILE A 88 -2.08 -5.19 -7.34
C ILE A 88 -2.21 -6.46 -8.18
N ARG A 89 -3.18 -6.51 -9.10
CA ARG A 89 -3.40 -7.68 -9.94
C ARG A 89 -2.20 -8.00 -10.84
N ALA A 90 -1.51 -6.95 -11.28
CA ALA A 90 -0.31 -7.05 -12.07
C ALA A 90 0.96 -7.20 -11.22
N TRP A 91 0.90 -7.16 -9.88
CA TRP A 91 2.07 -7.02 -9.00
C TRP A 91 3.14 -8.10 -9.22
N ASP A 92 4.40 -7.72 -8.96
CA ASP A 92 5.53 -8.63 -9.03
C ASP A 92 5.67 -9.33 -7.68
N LEU A 93 5.38 -10.64 -7.62
CA LEU A 93 5.44 -11.39 -6.36
C LEU A 93 6.87 -11.51 -5.81
N SER A 94 7.90 -11.22 -6.61
CA SER A 94 9.26 -11.06 -6.08
C SER A 94 9.43 -9.80 -5.25
N LYS A 95 8.56 -8.79 -5.40
CA LYS A 95 8.58 -7.53 -4.64
C LYS A 95 7.59 -7.58 -3.47
N PRO A 96 7.95 -7.05 -2.28
CA PRO A 96 7.07 -7.05 -1.13
C PRO A 96 5.78 -6.24 -1.38
N LEU A 97 4.65 -6.84 -1.01
CA LEU A 97 3.36 -6.18 -0.88
C LEU A 97 2.90 -6.30 0.57
N LEU A 98 2.76 -5.17 1.26
CA LEU A 98 2.24 -5.08 2.61
C LEU A 98 0.82 -4.52 2.58
N PHE A 99 -0.05 -4.98 3.47
CA PHE A 99 -1.39 -4.42 3.61
C PHE A 99 -1.75 -4.25 5.08
N CYS A 100 -2.46 -3.17 5.40
CA CYS A 100 -2.93 -2.88 6.75
C CYS A 100 -4.46 -2.79 6.76
N PRO A 101 -5.17 -3.87 7.13
CA PRO A 101 -6.61 -3.85 7.12
C PRO A 101 -7.16 -2.79 8.09
N ALA A 102 -8.29 -2.18 7.72
CA ALA A 102 -9.02 -1.28 8.60
C ALA A 102 -10.51 -1.32 8.26
N MET A 103 -11.33 -1.76 9.20
CA MET A 103 -12.77 -1.90 9.04
C MET A 103 -13.47 -1.97 10.40
N ASN A 104 -14.79 -1.86 10.40
CA ASN A 104 -15.59 -2.04 11.61
C ASN A 104 -15.40 -3.46 12.19
N THR A 105 -15.52 -3.63 13.51
CA THR A 105 -15.39 -4.92 14.21
C THR A 105 -16.24 -6.03 13.60
N ALA A 106 -17.50 -5.76 13.30
CA ALA A 106 -18.39 -6.76 12.70
C ALA A 106 -17.93 -7.20 11.30
N MET A 107 -17.30 -6.29 10.54
CA MET A 107 -16.68 -6.65 9.26
C MET A 107 -15.42 -7.47 9.48
N TRP A 108 -14.60 -7.13 10.47
CA TRP A 108 -13.37 -7.85 10.78
C TRP A 108 -13.63 -9.28 11.27
N GLU A 109 -14.64 -9.45 12.11
CA GLU A 109 -15.05 -10.74 12.67
C GLU A 109 -15.85 -11.61 11.69
N HIS A 110 -16.28 -11.05 10.55
CA HIS A 110 -17.00 -11.81 9.55
C HIS A 110 -16.10 -12.93 8.97
N PRO A 111 -16.59 -14.18 8.84
CA PRO A 111 -15.77 -15.32 8.39
C PRO A 111 -15.07 -15.11 7.04
N ILE A 112 -15.73 -14.38 6.12
CA ILE A 112 -15.16 -14.06 4.80
C ILE A 112 -13.87 -13.24 4.92
N THR A 113 -13.76 -12.36 5.92
CA THR A 113 -12.60 -11.48 6.09
C THR A 113 -11.38 -12.29 6.46
N ALA A 114 -11.52 -13.24 7.39
CA ALA A 114 -10.45 -14.16 7.75
C ALA A 114 -10.00 -14.99 6.53
N GLN A 115 -10.94 -15.54 5.75
CA GLN A 115 -10.63 -16.28 4.53
C GLN A 115 -9.86 -15.44 3.50
N GLN A 116 -10.29 -14.20 3.27
CA GLN A 116 -9.65 -13.30 2.32
C GLN A 116 -8.25 -12.88 2.79
N VAL A 117 -8.08 -12.59 4.07
CA VAL A 117 -6.76 -12.26 4.66
C VAL A 117 -5.80 -13.44 4.52
N ASP A 118 -6.24 -14.65 4.84
CA ASP A 118 -5.41 -15.84 4.69
C ASP A 118 -5.08 -16.16 3.23
N GLN A 119 -6.03 -15.91 2.32
CA GLN A 119 -5.76 -16.02 0.89
C GLN A 119 -4.69 -15.02 0.43
N LEU A 120 -4.76 -13.75 0.85
CA LEU A 120 -3.73 -12.76 0.52
C LEU A 120 -2.35 -13.16 1.08
N LYS A 121 -2.31 -13.67 2.32
CA LYS A 121 -1.08 -14.19 2.93
C LYS A 121 -0.51 -15.38 2.16
N SER A 122 -1.38 -16.25 1.62
CA SER A 122 -0.94 -17.39 0.78
C SER A 122 -0.28 -16.96 -0.53
N PHE A 123 -0.56 -15.75 -1.02
CA PHE A 123 0.12 -15.16 -2.18
C PHE A 123 1.52 -14.60 -1.84
N GLY A 124 1.92 -14.61 -0.56
CA GLY A 124 3.16 -14.01 -0.07
C GLY A 124 3.02 -12.54 0.35
N TYR A 125 1.79 -12.00 0.41
CA TYR A 125 1.55 -10.65 0.90
C TYR A 125 1.69 -10.60 2.43
N VAL A 126 2.20 -9.48 2.94
CA VAL A 126 2.53 -9.32 4.35
C VAL A 126 1.45 -8.50 5.04
N GLU A 127 0.73 -9.14 5.96
CA GLU A 127 -0.26 -8.47 6.80
C GLU A 127 0.43 -7.59 7.86
N ILE A 128 -0.05 -6.35 8.01
CA ILE A 128 0.14 -5.52 9.19
C ILE A 128 -1.20 -5.53 9.95
N PRO A 129 -1.32 -6.29 11.04
CA PRO A 129 -2.62 -6.63 11.62
C PRO A 129 -3.33 -5.40 12.21
N CYS A 130 -4.66 -5.44 12.17
CA CYS A 130 -5.50 -4.48 12.89
C CYS A 130 -5.21 -4.50 14.39
N ILE A 131 -5.43 -3.35 15.03
CA ILE A 131 -5.41 -3.20 16.49
C ILE A 131 -6.82 -3.13 17.06
N VAL A 132 -6.90 -3.30 18.37
CA VAL A 132 -8.11 -3.01 19.15
C VAL A 132 -8.08 -1.54 19.53
N LYS A 133 -9.18 -0.82 19.30
CA LYS A 133 -9.39 0.54 19.83
C LYS A 133 -10.71 0.59 20.58
N LYS A 134 -10.73 1.34 21.69
CA LYS A 134 -11.98 1.75 22.34
C LYS A 134 -12.71 2.70 21.40
N LEU A 135 -13.92 2.34 21.02
CA LEU A 135 -14.83 3.20 20.30
C LEU A 135 -15.40 4.26 21.26
N ILE A 136 -15.85 5.38 20.70
CA ILE A 136 -16.45 6.49 21.46
C ILE A 136 -17.69 6.03 22.25
N CYS A 137 -18.37 4.97 21.81
CA CYS A 137 -19.51 4.35 22.49
C CYS A 137 -19.15 3.50 23.72
N GLY A 138 -17.86 3.28 24.01
CA GLY A 138 -17.39 2.44 25.12
C GLY A 138 -17.09 0.98 24.75
N ASP A 139 -17.49 0.55 23.56
CA ASP A 139 -17.19 -0.80 23.04
C ASP A 139 -15.70 -0.92 22.63
N GLU A 140 -15.05 -2.01 23.03
CA GLU A 140 -13.74 -2.40 22.52
C GLU A 140 -13.91 -3.26 21.27
N GLY A 141 -13.29 -2.85 20.17
CA GLY A 141 -13.43 -3.53 18.89
C GLY A 141 -12.11 -3.71 18.17
N ARG A 142 -11.86 -4.91 17.64
CA ARG A 142 -10.74 -5.19 16.73
C ARG A 142 -11.11 -4.77 15.32
N GLY A 143 -10.20 -4.12 14.61
CA GLY A 143 -10.44 -3.71 13.21
C GLY A 143 -9.91 -2.34 12.86
N ALA A 144 -9.40 -1.58 13.84
CA ALA A 144 -8.71 -0.33 13.57
C ALA A 144 -7.36 -0.60 12.89
N MET A 145 -6.99 0.26 11.93
CA MET A 145 -5.68 0.23 11.29
C MET A 145 -4.57 0.30 12.34
N ALA A 146 -3.46 -0.41 12.12
CA ALA A 146 -2.25 -0.24 12.94
C ALA A 146 -1.79 1.22 12.97
N GLU A 147 -1.16 1.61 14.08
CA GLU A 147 -0.62 2.96 14.21
C GLU A 147 0.51 3.22 13.19
N VAL A 148 0.59 4.44 12.69
CA VAL A 148 1.57 4.85 11.67
C VAL A 148 3.01 4.46 12.04
N PRO A 149 3.50 4.66 13.28
CA PRO A 149 4.85 4.22 13.67
C PRO A 149 5.07 2.70 13.51
N THR A 150 4.03 1.89 13.79
CA THR A 150 4.08 0.43 13.63
C THR A 150 4.19 0.05 12.15
N ILE A 151 3.40 0.71 11.29
CA ILE A 151 3.43 0.50 9.84
C ILE A 151 4.82 0.84 9.29
N VAL A 152 5.36 2.01 9.65
CA VAL A 152 6.68 2.47 9.22
C VAL A 152 7.79 1.52 9.69
N ALA A 153 7.74 1.08 10.95
CA ALA A 153 8.72 0.12 11.49
C ALA A 153 8.70 -1.20 10.70
N LYS A 154 7.51 -1.70 10.34
CA LYS A 154 7.38 -2.93 9.54
C LYS A 154 7.90 -2.77 8.12
N VAL A 155 7.61 -1.64 7.46
CA VAL A 155 8.15 -1.32 6.13
C VAL A 155 9.69 -1.27 6.18
N LYS A 156 10.27 -0.56 7.16
CA LYS A 156 11.73 -0.49 7.34
C LYS A 156 12.37 -1.85 7.54
N ALA A 157 11.76 -2.72 8.35
CA ALA A 157 12.23 -4.08 8.57
C ALA A 157 12.29 -4.89 7.26
N ILE A 158 11.22 -4.87 6.47
CA ILE A 158 11.15 -5.58 5.17
C ILE A 158 12.17 -5.03 4.17
N LEU A 159 12.36 -3.71 4.13
CA LEU A 159 13.37 -3.10 3.26
C LEU A 159 14.79 -3.52 3.67
N SER A 160 15.09 -3.52 4.97
CA SER A 160 16.38 -3.97 5.51
C SER A 160 16.66 -5.45 5.21
N GLU A 161 15.69 -6.34 5.40
CA GLU A 161 15.81 -7.78 5.09
C GLU A 161 16.12 -8.05 3.62
N ARG A 162 15.70 -7.14 2.73
CA ARG A 162 15.88 -7.25 1.27
C ARG A 162 17.05 -6.42 0.74
N GLY A 163 17.85 -5.79 1.61
CA GLY A 163 18.96 -4.94 1.20
C GLY A 163 18.53 -3.66 0.46
N LEU A 164 17.31 -3.18 0.68
CA LEU A 164 16.77 -1.94 0.12
C LEU A 164 16.93 -0.81 1.16
N SER A 165 17.54 0.30 0.79
CA SER A 165 17.85 1.41 1.71
C SER A 165 16.73 2.47 1.74
N ALA A 166 15.96 2.52 2.83
CA ALA A 166 15.07 3.65 3.14
C ALA A 166 15.90 4.80 3.73
N HIS A 167 16.22 5.81 2.94
CA HIS A 167 16.87 7.02 3.45
C HIS A 167 15.85 7.84 4.28
N SER A 168 16.36 8.46 5.35
CA SER A 168 15.58 9.26 6.32
C SER A 168 15.25 10.64 5.81
#